data_AF-A0A1Y2FIZ7-F1
#
_entry.id   AF-A0A1Y2FIZ7-F1
#
_cell.length_a   1.000
_cell.length_b   1.000
_cell.length_c   1.000
_cell.angle_alpha   90.00
_cell.angle_beta   90.00
_cell.angle_gamma   90.00
#
_symmetry.space_group_name_H-M   'P 1'
#
loop_
_entity.id
_entity.type
_entity.pdbx_description
1 polymer ?
#
loop_
_entity_poly.entity_id
_entity_poly.type
_entity_poly.pdbx_seq_one_letter_code
_entity_poly.pdbx_strand_id
1 'polypeptide(L)'
;MAAAAGEPHPGASDLASNRERTTADSSEIEPQPLGPSPDLLAYTDVPIRKLLDKVIAYIECQIAFADDVMSPQEKPCGIVEQHNDQIAVCLGRFRSAGTLSVSIRDYMERLHQHCEFSSSKLLALVYYLTTLEGLYARISKVLRQNTVHRLVLAGFVIASKVLDDRISRQIRYSVVGGLSLAHLHGLELALFFLLNGQVWLTEARLIDAGKVLYGHPPECPVEPLLKTTDDVIWSQVGNRAFES
;
A
#
# COMPACT_ATOMS: atom_id res chain seq x y z
N MET A 1 14.72 27.05 86.25
CA MET A 1 15.34 25.72 86.46
C MET A 1 15.41 25.06 85.10
N ALA A 2 16.56 25.17 84.44
CA ALA A 2 17.57 24.10 84.32
C ALA A 2 17.11 23.06 83.28
N ALA A 3 17.66 23.11 82.06
CA ALA A 3 18.86 22.36 81.63
C ALA A 3 18.48 20.91 81.24
N ALA A 4 18.96 20.27 80.17
CA ALA A 4 19.91 20.58 79.11
C ALA A 4 19.87 19.42 78.09
N ALA A 5 20.37 19.69 76.88
CA ALA A 5 21.22 18.83 76.03
C ALA A 5 20.75 17.41 75.63
N GLY A 6 20.97 16.91 74.42
CA GLY A 6 21.83 17.41 73.34
C GLY A 6 21.59 16.61 72.04
N GLU A 7 21.59 17.36 70.94
CA GLU A 7 22.35 17.18 69.69
C GLU A 7 23.64 16.31 69.82
N PRO A 8 24.39 15.90 68.75
CA PRO A 8 24.37 16.43 67.36
C PRO A 8 24.75 15.46 66.19
N HIS A 9 24.65 16.02 64.97
CA HIS A 9 25.62 15.95 63.84
C HIS A 9 25.83 14.68 62.98
N PRO A 10 26.44 14.81 61.77
CA PRO A 10 26.71 16.01 60.92
C PRO A 10 26.19 15.84 59.47
N GLY A 11 25.90 16.91 58.70
CA GLY A 11 26.89 17.80 58.06
C GLY A 11 27.60 17.03 56.94
N ALA A 12 27.61 17.40 55.67
CA ALA A 12 27.80 18.68 54.98
C ALA A 12 27.83 18.28 53.47
N SER A 13 27.81 19.09 52.42
CA SER A 13 27.83 20.52 52.14
C SER A 13 27.89 20.59 50.61
N ASP A 14 27.35 21.68 50.06
CA ASP A 14 27.83 22.41 48.89
C ASP A 14 28.05 21.69 47.56
N LEU A 15 27.40 22.19 46.50
CA LEU A 15 28.09 23.04 45.51
C LEU A 15 27.11 23.46 44.39
N ALA A 16 26.89 24.77 44.32
CA ALA A 16 26.38 25.42 43.12
C ALA A 16 27.40 25.31 41.97
N SER A 17 26.95 25.03 40.75
CA SER A 17 27.73 25.29 39.52
C SER A 17 26.87 25.17 38.25
N ASN A 18 26.95 26.21 37.41
CA ASN A 18 26.62 26.32 35.98
C ASN A 18 25.17 26.11 35.53
N ARG A 19 24.43 27.16 35.10
CA ARG A 19 24.60 28.06 33.93
C ARG A 19 24.53 27.31 32.59
N GLU A 20 23.65 27.81 31.74
CA GLU A 20 23.51 27.57 30.29
C GLU A 20 22.68 26.34 29.86
N ARG A 21 21.40 26.58 29.56
CA ARG A 21 20.71 25.87 28.50
C ARG A 21 20.13 26.89 27.53
N THR A 22 21.01 27.27 26.61
CA THR A 22 20.79 27.56 25.20
C THR A 22 19.35 27.89 24.83
N THR A 23 19.13 29.16 24.47
CA THR A 23 18.06 29.59 23.56
C THR A 23 18.23 28.80 22.25
N ALA A 24 17.58 27.64 22.16
CA ALA A 24 17.42 26.91 20.92
C ALA A 24 16.44 27.73 20.07
N ASP A 25 17.03 28.57 19.23
CA ASP A 25 16.63 28.84 17.86
C ASP A 25 15.20 28.40 17.54
N SER A 26 14.26 29.33 17.69
CA SER A 26 12.95 29.28 17.04
C SER A 26 13.20 29.39 15.54
N SER A 27 13.67 28.30 14.93
CA SER A 27 13.49 28.10 13.50
C SER A 27 12.00 28.24 13.25
N GLU A 28 11.65 29.29 12.50
CA GLU A 28 10.32 29.51 11.98
C GLU A 28 9.86 28.19 11.38
N ILE A 29 8.89 27.54 12.02
CA ILE A 29 8.15 26.44 11.41
C ILE A 29 7.33 27.14 10.33
N GLU A 30 7.94 27.25 9.14
CA GLU A 30 7.26 27.71 7.94
C GLU A 30 6.01 26.84 7.81
N PRO A 31 4.80 27.44 7.75
CA PRO A 31 3.58 26.66 7.73
C PRO A 31 3.62 25.73 6.52
N GLN A 32 3.72 24.42 6.78
CA GLN A 32 3.63 23.42 5.74
C GLN A 32 2.35 23.69 4.94
N PRO A 33 2.42 23.74 3.60
CA PRO A 33 1.25 24.06 2.80
C PRO A 33 0.10 23.11 3.17
N LEU A 34 -1.11 23.64 3.38
CA LEU A 34 -2.32 22.84 3.62
C LEU A 34 -2.74 21.99 2.39
N GLY A 35 -1.91 21.94 1.35
CA GLY A 35 -2.18 21.27 0.09
C GLY A 35 -1.05 20.32 -0.31
N PRO A 36 -1.31 19.46 -1.30
CA PRO A 36 -0.34 18.48 -1.77
C PRO A 36 0.97 19.15 -2.21
N SER A 37 2.09 18.46 -1.96
CA SER A 37 3.41 18.95 -2.37
C SER A 37 3.50 19.18 -3.89
N PRO A 38 4.35 20.11 -4.35
CA PRO A 38 4.59 20.36 -5.78
C PRO A 38 4.99 19.10 -6.55
N ASP A 39 5.72 18.19 -5.91
CA ASP A 39 6.16 16.92 -6.48
C ASP A 39 4.99 15.97 -6.76
N LEU A 40 3.98 15.95 -5.88
CA LEU A 40 2.76 15.17 -6.11
C LEU A 40 1.88 15.83 -7.19
N LEU A 41 1.78 17.16 -7.18
CA LEU A 41 1.02 17.94 -8.17
C LEU A 41 1.52 17.70 -9.60
N ALA A 42 2.83 17.48 -9.78
CA ALA A 42 3.40 17.12 -11.09
C ALA A 42 2.72 15.91 -11.74
N TYR A 43 2.14 15.00 -10.95
CA TYR A 43 1.41 13.83 -11.41
C TYR A 43 -0.12 14.00 -11.33
N THR A 44 -0.64 14.71 -10.33
CA THR A 44 -2.08 14.80 -10.09
C THR A 44 -2.79 15.90 -10.88
N ASP A 45 -2.11 16.99 -11.25
CA ASP A 45 -2.69 18.12 -12.01
C ASP A 45 -2.82 17.84 -13.51
N VAL A 46 -2.36 16.67 -13.95
CA VAL A 46 -2.55 16.20 -15.32
C VAL A 46 -4.02 15.82 -15.53
N PRO A 47 -4.64 16.14 -16.70
CA PRO A 47 -5.99 15.70 -17.01
C PRO A 47 -6.15 14.19 -16.82
N ILE A 48 -7.18 13.79 -16.07
CA ILE A 48 -7.30 12.40 -15.60
C ILE A 48 -7.30 11.37 -16.74
N ARG A 49 -7.84 11.72 -17.92
CA ARG A 49 -7.80 10.85 -19.11
C ARG A 49 -6.38 10.53 -19.55
N LYS A 50 -5.47 11.52 -19.54
CA LYS A 50 -4.06 11.30 -19.90
C LYS A 50 -3.34 10.42 -18.88
N LEU A 51 -3.65 10.60 -17.59
CA LEU A 51 -3.09 9.75 -16.54
C LEU A 51 -3.63 8.32 -16.65
N LEU A 52 -4.94 8.17 -16.90
CA LEU A 52 -5.59 6.89 -17.14
C LEU A 52 -4.95 6.15 -18.33
N ASP A 53 -4.71 6.84 -19.45
CA ASP A 53 -4.02 6.27 -20.62
C ASP A 53 -2.63 5.73 -20.28
N LYS A 54 -1.87 6.48 -19.46
CA LYS A 54 -0.56 6.02 -18.98
C LYS A 54 -0.67 4.79 -18.09
N VAL A 55 -1.61 4.76 -17.16
CA VAL A 55 -1.83 3.61 -16.26
C VAL A 55 -2.24 2.37 -17.04
N ILE A 56 -3.13 2.52 -18.03
CA ILE A 56 -3.52 1.42 -18.94
C ILE A 56 -2.29 0.90 -19.69
N ALA A 57 -1.51 1.78 -20.31
CA ALA A 57 -0.31 1.39 -21.04
C ALA A 57 0.73 0.69 -20.13
N TYR A 58 0.89 1.15 -18.89
CA TYR A 58 1.73 0.50 -17.90
C TYR A 58 1.23 -0.92 -17.59
N ILE A 59 -0.06 -1.09 -17.31
CA ILE A 59 -0.66 -2.40 -17.02
C ILE A 59 -0.51 -3.34 -18.22
N GLU A 60 -0.79 -2.88 -19.43
CA GLU A 60 -0.64 -3.68 -20.66
C GLU A 60 0.81 -4.09 -20.91
N CYS A 61 1.77 -3.19 -20.67
CA CYS A 61 3.20 -3.50 -20.76
C CYS A 61 3.62 -4.57 -19.74
N GLN A 62 3.15 -4.46 -18.50
CA GLN A 62 3.43 -5.47 -17.47
C GLN A 62 2.82 -6.84 -17.83
N ILE A 63 1.61 -6.87 -18.39
CA ILE A 63 0.98 -8.11 -18.84
C ILE A 63 1.73 -8.69 -20.05
N ALA A 64 2.14 -7.89 -21.02
CA ALA A 64 2.88 -8.37 -22.20
C ALA A 64 4.22 -9.00 -21.80
N PHE A 65 4.92 -8.43 -20.81
CA PHE A 65 6.13 -9.03 -20.24
C PHE A 65 5.85 -10.33 -19.47
N ALA A 66 4.59 -10.72 -19.26
CA ALA A 66 4.22 -11.93 -18.52
C ALA A 66 4.18 -13.18 -19.38
N ASP A 67 3.84 -13.06 -20.67
CA ASP A 67 3.70 -14.21 -21.56
C ASP A 67 5.06 -14.85 -21.94
N ASP A 68 6.17 -14.20 -21.59
CA ASP A 68 7.55 -14.68 -21.79
C ASP A 68 8.13 -15.38 -20.54
N VAL A 69 7.40 -15.40 -19.41
CA VAL A 69 7.85 -15.98 -18.13
C VAL A 69 6.97 -17.18 -17.75
N MET A 70 7.63 -18.31 -17.43
CA MET A 70 7.10 -19.67 -17.22
C MET A 70 5.71 -19.82 -16.54
N SER A 71 5.01 -20.88 -16.97
CA SER A 71 3.64 -21.29 -16.59
C SER A 71 3.42 -21.52 -15.07
N PRO A 72 2.19 -21.33 -14.52
CA PRO A 72 1.88 -21.29 -13.09
C PRO A 72 1.88 -22.65 -12.33
N GLN A 73 2.65 -23.64 -12.75
CA GLN A 73 2.67 -24.97 -12.11
C GLN A 73 3.88 -25.26 -11.22
N GLU A 74 4.83 -24.35 -11.10
CA GLU A 74 5.94 -24.55 -10.17
C GLU A 74 5.51 -24.10 -8.77
N LYS A 75 5.27 -25.08 -7.89
CA LYS A 75 5.21 -24.85 -6.43
C LYS A 75 6.35 -23.88 -6.07
N PRO A 76 6.07 -22.73 -5.43
CA PRO A 76 7.13 -21.82 -4.99
C PRO A 76 8.11 -22.58 -4.09
N CYS A 77 9.31 -22.88 -4.61
CA CYS A 77 10.24 -23.76 -3.93
C CYS A 77 10.79 -23.04 -2.69
N GLY A 78 10.47 -23.54 -1.49
CA GLY A 78 11.10 -23.13 -0.23
C GLY A 78 10.29 -22.21 0.70
N ILE A 79 8.98 -22.05 0.54
CA ILE A 79 8.13 -21.40 1.53
C ILE A 79 7.45 -22.49 2.38
N VAL A 80 7.38 -22.29 3.70
CA VAL A 80 6.71 -23.22 4.64
C VAL A 80 5.28 -23.49 4.17
N GLU A 81 4.92 -24.78 4.03
CA GLU A 81 3.77 -25.27 3.23
C GLU A 81 2.45 -24.53 3.48
N GLN A 82 2.16 -24.08 4.70
CA GLN A 82 0.86 -23.50 5.05
C GLN A 82 0.65 -22.04 4.58
N HIS A 83 1.69 -21.19 4.57
CA HIS A 83 1.56 -19.79 4.13
C HIS A 83 1.44 -19.68 2.60
N ASN A 84 2.09 -20.61 1.89
CA ASN A 84 1.98 -20.76 0.45
C ASN A 84 0.54 -21.01 0.00
N ASP A 85 -0.18 -21.89 0.71
CA ASP A 85 -1.54 -22.24 0.36
C ASP A 85 -2.47 -21.04 0.49
N GLN A 86 -2.30 -20.20 1.52
CA GLN A 86 -3.09 -18.99 1.69
C GLN A 86 -2.81 -17.95 0.60
N ILE A 87 -1.53 -17.75 0.24
CA ILE A 87 -1.13 -16.88 -0.88
C ILE A 87 -1.75 -17.39 -2.18
N ALA A 88 -1.62 -18.69 -2.47
CA ALA A 88 -2.19 -19.32 -3.66
C ALA A 88 -3.72 -19.19 -3.70
N VAL A 89 -4.40 -19.36 -2.57
CA VAL A 89 -5.85 -19.17 -2.43
C VAL A 89 -6.23 -17.71 -2.69
N CYS A 90 -5.49 -16.74 -2.14
CA CYS A 90 -5.75 -15.31 -2.37
C CYS A 90 -5.52 -14.93 -3.85
N LEU A 91 -4.39 -15.32 -4.44
CA LEU A 91 -4.11 -15.12 -5.86
C LEU A 91 -5.14 -15.81 -6.76
N GLY A 92 -5.60 -16.99 -6.36
CA GLY A 92 -6.64 -17.77 -7.05
C GLY A 92 -7.97 -17.03 -7.16
N ARG A 93 -8.35 -16.21 -6.16
CA ARG A 93 -9.61 -15.42 -6.19
C ARG A 93 -9.63 -14.38 -7.31
N PHE A 94 -8.48 -13.82 -7.66
CA PHE A 94 -8.38 -12.84 -8.75
C PHE A 94 -8.47 -13.50 -10.13
N ARG A 95 -8.30 -14.81 -10.23
CA ARG A 95 -8.38 -15.53 -11.50
C ARG A 95 -9.82 -15.60 -11.99
N SER A 96 -10.06 -15.06 -13.18
CA SER A 96 -11.29 -15.29 -13.94
C SER A 96 -11.23 -16.66 -14.63
N ALA A 97 -12.39 -17.33 -14.78
CA ALA A 97 -12.49 -18.66 -15.38
C ALA A 97 -12.08 -18.70 -16.86
N GLY A 98 -12.05 -17.54 -17.52
CA GLY A 98 -11.48 -17.31 -18.84
C GLY A 98 -11.12 -15.83 -18.98
N THR A 99 -10.31 -15.49 -19.98
CA THR A 99 -9.99 -14.09 -20.30
C THR A 99 -11.28 -13.31 -20.53
N LEU A 100 -11.46 -12.21 -19.80
CA LEU A 100 -12.59 -11.31 -20.03
C LEU A 100 -12.54 -10.80 -21.47
N SER A 101 -13.67 -10.81 -22.16
CA SER A 101 -13.78 -10.35 -23.55
C SER A 101 -13.63 -8.83 -23.69
N VAL A 102 -13.64 -8.10 -22.57
CA VAL A 102 -13.49 -6.64 -22.50
C VAL A 102 -12.02 -6.32 -22.26
N SER A 103 -11.51 -5.30 -22.95
CA SER A 103 -10.13 -4.84 -22.74
C SER A 103 -9.98 -4.16 -21.37
N ILE A 104 -8.76 -4.11 -20.84
CA ILE A 104 -8.52 -3.40 -19.58
C ILE A 104 -8.84 -1.90 -19.69
N ARG A 105 -8.60 -1.32 -20.88
CA ARG A 105 -9.01 0.04 -21.23
C ARG A 105 -10.51 0.26 -21.06
N ASP A 106 -11.31 -0.52 -21.80
CA ASP A 106 -12.77 -0.38 -21.77
C ASP A 106 -13.32 -0.62 -20.35
N TYR A 107 -12.69 -1.53 -19.60
CA TYR A 107 -13.05 -1.82 -18.23
C TYR A 107 -12.77 -0.63 -17.29
N MET A 108 -11.59 -0.02 -17.38
CA MET A 108 -11.22 1.14 -16.56
C MET A 108 -12.01 2.39 -16.92
N GLU A 109 -12.30 2.61 -18.21
CA GLU A 109 -13.16 3.70 -18.67
C GLU A 109 -14.59 3.55 -18.13
N ARG A 110 -15.15 2.33 -18.20
CA ARG A 110 -16.46 2.02 -17.60
C ARG A 110 -16.44 2.22 -16.08
N LEU A 111 -15.38 1.80 -15.41
CA LEU A 111 -15.23 2.05 -13.98
C LEU A 111 -15.21 3.55 -13.68
N HIS A 112 -14.47 4.35 -14.45
CA HIS A 112 -14.42 5.80 -14.24
C HIS A 112 -15.80 6.46 -14.42
N GLN A 113 -16.54 6.03 -15.45
CA GLN A 113 -17.86 6.57 -15.77
C GLN A 113 -18.90 6.33 -14.66
N HIS A 114 -18.83 5.20 -13.96
CA HIS A 114 -19.83 4.82 -12.96
C HIS A 114 -19.34 4.94 -11.51
N CYS A 115 -18.04 4.83 -11.31
CA CYS A 115 -17.32 4.93 -10.03
C CYS A 115 -16.17 5.92 -10.21
N GLU A 116 -16.50 7.21 -10.24
CA GLU A 116 -15.52 8.29 -10.39
C GLU A 116 -14.32 8.10 -9.45
N PHE A 117 -13.13 8.16 -10.03
CA PHE A 117 -11.87 8.10 -9.30
C PHE A 117 -11.03 9.33 -9.59
N SER A 118 -10.21 9.75 -8.63
CA SER A 118 -9.29 10.88 -8.73
C SER A 118 -7.93 10.44 -9.30
N SER A 119 -7.09 11.40 -9.70
CA SER A 119 -5.69 11.13 -10.09
C SER A 119 -4.92 10.38 -8.99
N SER A 120 -5.15 10.72 -7.72
CA SER A 120 -4.53 10.04 -6.58
C SER A 120 -4.92 8.57 -6.47
N LYS A 121 -6.17 8.20 -6.82
CA LYS A 121 -6.58 6.79 -6.86
C LYS A 121 -5.92 6.00 -8.00
N LEU A 122 -5.64 6.65 -9.13
CA LEU A 122 -4.87 6.03 -10.22
C LEU A 122 -3.42 5.76 -9.78
N LEU A 123 -2.79 6.73 -9.11
CA LEU A 123 -1.46 6.54 -8.53
C LEU A 123 -1.46 5.46 -7.42
N ALA A 124 -2.48 5.43 -6.57
CA ALA A 124 -2.65 4.38 -5.57
C ALA A 124 -2.77 2.99 -6.20
N LEU A 125 -3.50 2.86 -7.32
CA LEU A 125 -3.58 1.61 -8.05
C LEU A 125 -2.20 1.19 -8.56
N VAL A 126 -1.43 2.11 -9.16
CA VAL A 126 -0.06 1.83 -9.61
C VAL A 126 0.81 1.37 -8.43
N TYR A 127 0.75 2.07 -7.29
CA TYR A 127 1.45 1.67 -6.06
C TYR A 127 1.08 0.25 -5.62
N TYR A 128 -0.21 -0.09 -5.56
CA TYR A 128 -0.63 -1.44 -5.17
C TYR A 128 -0.14 -2.52 -6.15
N LEU A 129 -0.17 -2.24 -7.46
CA LEU A 129 0.33 -3.18 -8.46
C LEU A 129 1.84 -3.37 -8.36
N THR A 130 2.62 -2.30 -8.20
CA THR A 130 4.08 -2.39 -8.04
C THR A 130 4.47 -3.08 -6.75
N THR A 131 3.73 -2.85 -5.65
CA THR A 131 3.93 -3.56 -4.39
C THR A 131 3.69 -5.06 -4.54
N LEU A 132 2.62 -5.48 -5.22
CA LEU A 132 2.37 -6.90 -5.49
C LEU A 132 3.50 -7.51 -6.33
N GLU A 133 3.94 -6.82 -7.38
CA GLU A 133 5.03 -7.30 -8.21
C GLU A 133 6.34 -7.43 -7.43
N GLY A 134 6.66 -6.48 -6.56
CA GLY A 134 7.83 -6.53 -5.68
C GLY A 134 7.76 -7.68 -4.67
N LEU A 135 6.67 -7.77 -3.90
CA LEU A 135 6.49 -8.79 -2.85
C LEU A 135 6.56 -10.22 -3.42
N TYR A 136 5.96 -10.45 -4.59
CA TYR A 136 5.83 -11.78 -5.18
C TYR A 136 6.80 -12.04 -6.34
N ALA A 137 7.79 -11.16 -6.58
CA ALA A 137 8.77 -11.27 -7.67
C ALA A 137 9.46 -12.65 -7.74
N ARG A 138 9.68 -13.29 -6.58
CA ARG A 138 10.33 -14.61 -6.45
C ARG A 138 9.37 -15.79 -6.37
N ILE A 139 8.06 -15.54 -6.38
CA ILE A 139 7.00 -16.51 -6.08
C ILE A 139 6.13 -16.74 -7.30
N SER A 140 5.50 -15.67 -7.81
CA SER A 140 4.58 -15.74 -8.93
C SER A 140 4.33 -14.35 -9.48
N LYS A 141 4.23 -14.23 -10.81
CA LYS A 141 3.69 -13.02 -11.43
C LYS A 141 2.21 -12.87 -11.10
N VAL A 142 1.83 -11.75 -10.48
CA VAL A 142 0.45 -11.51 -10.01
C VAL A 142 -0.41 -10.88 -11.11
N LEU A 143 0.17 -9.94 -11.86
CA LEU A 143 -0.50 -9.20 -12.92
C LEU A 143 -0.48 -10.01 -14.23
N ARG A 144 -1.65 -10.53 -14.61
CA ARG A 144 -1.89 -11.31 -15.84
C ARG A 144 -3.23 -10.93 -16.46
N GLN A 145 -3.44 -11.31 -17.71
CA GLN A 145 -4.67 -11.01 -18.44
C GLN A 145 -5.95 -11.51 -17.74
N ASN A 146 -5.89 -12.65 -17.06
CA ASN A 146 -7.04 -13.23 -16.35
C ASN A 146 -7.18 -12.78 -14.88
N THR A 147 -6.23 -12.01 -14.34
CA THR A 147 -6.27 -11.47 -12.95
C THR A 147 -6.47 -9.95 -12.90
N VAL A 148 -5.97 -9.23 -13.91
CA VAL A 148 -5.89 -7.75 -13.92
C VAL A 148 -7.20 -7.05 -13.62
N HIS A 149 -8.30 -7.47 -14.25
CA HIS A 149 -9.59 -6.80 -14.09
C HIS A 149 -10.09 -6.81 -12.63
N ARG A 150 -9.97 -7.97 -11.98
CA ARG A 150 -10.37 -8.12 -10.57
C ARG A 150 -9.40 -7.42 -9.62
N LEU A 151 -8.10 -7.41 -9.95
CA LEU A 151 -7.09 -6.67 -9.19
C LEU A 151 -7.36 -5.16 -9.25
N VAL A 152 -7.62 -4.61 -10.44
CA VAL A 152 -7.93 -3.20 -10.65
C VAL A 152 -9.18 -2.79 -9.87
N LEU A 153 -10.25 -3.60 -9.93
CA LEU A 153 -11.47 -3.33 -9.18
C LEU A 153 -11.24 -3.29 -7.68
N ALA A 154 -10.57 -4.30 -7.13
CA ALA A 154 -10.26 -4.38 -5.71
C ALA A 154 -9.32 -3.23 -5.28
N GLY A 155 -8.32 -2.91 -6.10
CA GLY A 155 -7.38 -1.82 -5.87
C GLY A 155 -8.08 -0.47 -5.76
N PHE A 156 -9.02 -0.17 -6.67
CA PHE A 156 -9.82 1.05 -6.58
C PHE A 156 -10.73 1.09 -5.35
N VAL A 157 -11.31 -0.05 -4.96
CA VAL A 157 -12.12 -0.13 -3.74
C VAL A 157 -11.29 0.18 -2.50
N ILE A 158 -10.10 -0.45 -2.37
CA ILE A 158 -9.18 -0.16 -1.25
C ILE A 158 -8.74 1.31 -1.30
N ALA A 159 -8.31 1.81 -2.46
CA ALA A 159 -7.88 3.21 -2.62
C ALA A 159 -8.99 4.19 -2.22
N SER A 160 -10.25 3.89 -2.53
CA SER A 160 -11.39 4.73 -2.15
C SER A 160 -11.63 4.73 -0.64
N LYS A 161 -11.35 3.62 0.05
CA LYS A 161 -11.42 3.56 1.53
C LYS A 161 -10.26 4.28 2.21
N VAL A 162 -9.11 4.40 1.55
CA VAL A 162 -7.91 5.04 2.09
C VAL A 162 -7.87 6.54 1.80
N LEU A 163 -8.31 6.97 0.61
CA LEU A 163 -8.13 8.35 0.13
C LEU A 163 -9.39 9.21 0.19
N ASP A 164 -10.60 8.62 0.13
CA ASP A 164 -11.82 9.43 0.11
C ASP A 164 -12.35 9.69 1.51
N ASP A 165 -12.66 10.95 1.80
CA ASP A 165 -13.45 11.32 2.98
C ASP A 165 -14.89 10.77 2.90
N ARG A 166 -15.41 10.60 1.68
CA ARG A 166 -16.77 10.12 1.40
C ARG A 166 -16.73 8.85 0.57
N ILE A 167 -16.69 7.72 1.28
CA ILE A 167 -16.57 6.39 0.67
C ILE A 167 -17.84 6.03 -0.11
N SER A 168 -17.67 5.67 -1.39
CA SER A 168 -18.76 5.15 -2.23
C SER A 168 -19.22 3.77 -1.75
N ARG A 169 -20.53 3.51 -1.78
CA ARG A 169 -21.09 2.20 -1.39
C ARG A 169 -20.51 1.09 -2.25
N GLN A 170 -19.97 0.05 -1.62
CA GLN A 170 -19.30 -1.07 -2.29
C GLN A 170 -20.20 -1.84 -3.28
N ILE A 171 -21.52 -1.83 -3.06
CA ILE A 171 -22.51 -2.34 -4.02
C ILE A 171 -22.37 -1.72 -5.42
N ARG A 172 -22.02 -0.42 -5.50
CA ARG A 172 -21.84 0.28 -6.78
C ARG A 172 -20.69 -0.34 -7.58
N TYR A 173 -19.54 -0.55 -6.93
CA TYR A 173 -18.41 -1.24 -7.54
C TYR A 173 -18.74 -2.68 -7.94
N SER A 174 -19.53 -3.40 -7.13
CA SER A 174 -19.91 -4.79 -7.44
C SER A 174 -20.73 -4.88 -8.73
N VAL A 175 -21.69 -3.96 -8.93
CA VAL A 175 -22.53 -3.92 -10.12
C VAL A 175 -21.70 -3.57 -11.37
N VAL A 176 -20.87 -2.53 -11.30
CA VAL A 176 -20.02 -2.11 -12.44
C VAL A 176 -18.95 -3.17 -12.77
N GLY A 177 -18.44 -3.85 -11.76
CA GLY A 177 -17.48 -4.92 -11.87
C GLY A 177 -18.06 -6.27 -12.33
N GLY A 178 -19.39 -6.42 -12.35
CA GLY A 178 -20.06 -7.67 -12.72
C GLY A 178 -19.87 -8.79 -11.69
N LEU A 179 -19.73 -8.43 -10.41
CA LEU A 179 -19.52 -9.37 -9.31
C LEU A 179 -20.64 -9.28 -8.28
N SER A 180 -20.91 -10.38 -7.58
CA SER A 180 -21.71 -10.30 -6.36
C SER A 180 -20.98 -9.48 -5.30
N LEU A 181 -21.74 -8.83 -4.41
CA LEU A 181 -21.16 -8.06 -3.31
C LEU A 181 -20.23 -8.91 -2.44
N ALA A 182 -20.62 -10.16 -2.15
CA ALA A 182 -19.81 -11.11 -1.39
C ALA A 182 -18.47 -11.43 -2.08
N HIS A 183 -18.47 -11.63 -3.41
CA HIS A 183 -17.23 -11.82 -4.15
C HIS A 183 -16.34 -10.59 -4.09
N LEU A 184 -16.92 -9.38 -4.21
CA LEU A 184 -16.14 -8.16 -4.11
C LEU A 184 -15.51 -7.96 -2.72
N HIS A 185 -16.22 -8.27 -1.64
CA HIS A 185 -15.65 -8.27 -0.28
C HIS A 185 -14.48 -9.27 -0.16
N GLY A 186 -14.64 -10.46 -0.73
CA GLY A 186 -13.59 -11.47 -0.74
C GLY A 186 -12.35 -11.04 -1.53
N LEU A 187 -12.52 -10.32 -2.65
CA LEU A 187 -11.42 -9.76 -3.42
C LEU A 187 -10.71 -8.63 -2.67
N GLU A 188 -11.45 -7.76 -2.00
CA GLU A 188 -10.87 -6.68 -1.21
C GLU A 188 -9.98 -7.23 -0.10
N LEU A 189 -10.50 -8.17 0.70
CA LEU A 189 -9.73 -8.82 1.76
C LEU A 189 -8.51 -9.52 1.18
N ALA A 190 -8.69 -10.33 0.11
CA ALA A 190 -7.57 -11.02 -0.53
C ALA A 190 -6.48 -10.04 -0.99
N LEU A 191 -6.84 -8.87 -1.53
CA LEU A 191 -5.86 -7.87 -1.96
C LEU A 191 -5.15 -7.22 -0.77
N PHE A 192 -5.88 -6.82 0.28
CA PHE A 192 -5.29 -6.26 1.51
C PHE A 192 -4.18 -7.17 2.06
N PHE A 193 -4.47 -8.46 2.06
CA PHE A 193 -3.57 -9.48 2.55
C PHE A 193 -2.40 -9.80 1.62
N LEU A 194 -2.62 -9.77 0.31
CA LEU A 194 -1.52 -9.89 -0.67
C LEU A 194 -0.59 -8.67 -0.62
N LEU A 195 -1.12 -7.49 -0.29
CA LEU A 195 -0.31 -6.29 -0.06
C LEU A 195 0.44 -6.30 1.27
N ASN A 196 0.33 -7.38 2.05
CA ASN A 196 0.96 -7.49 3.37
C ASN A 196 0.63 -6.30 4.29
N GLY A 197 -0.61 -5.80 4.24
CA GLY A 197 -1.04 -4.61 4.99
C GLY A 197 -0.51 -3.27 4.47
N GLN A 198 0.28 -3.24 3.39
CA GLN A 198 0.82 -2.02 2.78
C GLN A 198 -0.23 -1.26 1.95
N VAL A 199 -1.40 -0.98 2.55
CA VAL A 199 -2.49 -0.24 1.90
C VAL A 199 -2.47 1.26 2.20
N TRP A 200 -1.77 1.68 3.26
CA TRP A 200 -1.64 3.08 3.63
C TRP A 200 -0.90 3.88 2.57
N LEU A 201 -1.44 5.04 2.24
CA LEU A 201 -0.92 5.93 1.20
C LEU A 201 -0.45 7.24 1.84
N THR A 202 0.82 7.55 1.61
CA THR A 202 1.44 8.85 1.92
C THR A 202 1.74 9.56 0.61
N GLU A 203 2.01 10.87 0.64
CA GLU A 203 2.43 11.58 -0.57
C GLU A 203 3.65 10.94 -1.22
N ALA A 204 4.64 10.54 -0.41
CA ALA A 204 5.84 9.87 -0.90
C ALA A 204 5.51 8.60 -1.71
N ARG A 205 4.54 7.78 -1.27
CA ARG A 205 4.13 6.57 -1.99
C ARG A 205 3.42 6.88 -3.31
N LEU A 206 2.61 7.95 -3.35
CA LEU A 206 1.96 8.39 -4.58
C LEU A 206 2.96 9.01 -5.56
N ILE A 207 3.94 9.75 -5.06
CA ILE A 207 5.06 10.29 -5.85
C ILE A 207 5.89 9.15 -6.43
N ASP A 208 6.22 8.13 -5.64
CA ASP A 208 6.93 6.94 -6.11
C ASP A 208 6.15 6.19 -7.20
N ALA A 209 4.83 6.04 -7.03
CA ALA A 209 3.97 5.48 -8.08
C ALA A 209 3.99 6.33 -9.35
N GLY A 210 4.00 7.66 -9.21
CA GLY A 210 4.21 8.59 -10.31
C GLY A 210 5.56 8.35 -11.00
N LYS A 211 6.66 8.30 -10.26
CA LYS A 211 8.01 8.01 -10.78
C LYS A 211 8.03 6.73 -11.60
N VAL A 212 7.49 5.63 -11.05
CA VAL A 212 7.41 4.33 -11.75
C VAL A 212 6.62 4.43 -13.05
N LEU A 213 5.48 5.12 -13.03
CA LEU A 213 4.63 5.30 -14.22
C LEU A 213 5.34 6.07 -15.35
N TYR A 214 6.30 6.92 -15.01
CA TYR A 214 7.11 7.69 -15.95
C TYR A 214 8.50 7.08 -16.20
N GLY A 215 8.73 5.84 -15.75
CA GLY A 215 9.95 5.07 -16.05
C GLY A 215 11.14 5.34 -15.13
N HIS A 216 10.92 6.06 -14.02
CA HIS A 216 11.92 6.26 -12.98
C HIS A 216 11.84 5.14 -11.92
N PRO A 217 12.97 4.69 -11.35
CA PRO A 217 12.95 3.70 -10.28
C PRO A 217 12.26 4.27 -9.03
N PRO A 218 11.57 3.42 -8.23
CA PRO A 218 11.02 3.84 -6.95
C PRO A 218 12.14 4.19 -5.96
N GLU A 219 11.94 5.20 -5.12
CA GLU A 219 12.93 5.56 -4.09
C GLU A 219 13.03 4.49 -3.01
N CYS A 220 11.89 3.91 -2.63
CA CYS A 220 11.83 2.78 -1.71
C CYS A 220 11.41 1.50 -2.46
N PRO A 221 12.36 0.67 -2.93
CA PRO A 221 12.02 -0.60 -3.54
C PRO A 221 11.37 -1.53 -2.51
N VAL A 222 10.30 -2.19 -2.94
CA VAL A 222 9.59 -3.17 -2.11
C VAL A 222 10.45 -4.42 -2.01
N GLU A 223 10.85 -4.77 -0.80
CA GLU A 223 11.59 -6.01 -0.55
C GLU A 223 10.69 -7.21 -0.86
N PRO A 224 11.15 -8.16 -1.70
CA PRO A 224 10.41 -9.39 -1.94
C PRO A 224 10.24 -10.16 -0.64
N LEU A 225 9.09 -10.82 -0.47
CA LEU A 225 8.85 -11.68 0.69
C LEU A 225 9.99 -12.71 0.78
N LEU A 226 10.75 -12.67 1.87
CA LEU A 226 11.73 -13.70 2.16
C LEU A 226 10.97 -14.93 2.67
N LYS A 227 11.57 -16.10 2.52
CA LYS A 227 10.96 -17.39 2.86
C LYS A 227 10.74 -17.60 4.37
N THR A 228 10.96 -16.58 5.18
CA THR A 228 10.84 -16.59 6.64
C THR A 228 9.37 -16.40 7.04
N THR A 229 8.95 -17.13 8.07
CA THR A 229 7.57 -17.12 8.57
C THR A 229 7.14 -15.79 9.16
N ASP A 230 8.06 -14.86 9.45
CA ASP A 230 7.77 -13.62 10.16
C ASP A 230 7.41 -12.45 9.23
N ASP A 231 7.60 -12.61 7.92
CA ASP A 231 7.50 -11.52 6.93
C ASP A 231 6.06 -11.19 6.50
N VAL A 232 5.09 -12.04 6.85
CA VAL A 232 3.71 -11.92 6.38
C VAL A 232 2.77 -11.58 7.54
N ILE A 233 1.83 -10.67 7.31
CA ILE A 233 0.81 -10.20 8.28
C ILE A 233 -0.03 -11.34 8.87
N TRP A 234 -0.05 -12.49 8.21
CA TRP A 234 -0.76 -13.70 8.60
C TRP A 234 0.03 -14.64 9.52
N SER A 235 1.29 -14.33 9.82
CA SER A 235 2.11 -15.13 10.71
C SER A 235 1.60 -15.06 12.15
N GLN A 236 1.91 -16.07 12.96
CA GLN A 236 1.61 -16.03 14.41
C GLN A 236 2.27 -14.85 15.14
N VAL A 237 3.28 -14.21 14.53
CA VAL A 237 3.92 -12.98 15.04
C VAL A 237 3.14 -11.75 14.59
N GLY A 238 2.69 -11.70 13.33
CA GLY A 238 1.83 -10.64 12.80
C GLY A 238 0.48 -10.54 13.53
N ASN A 239 -0.11 -11.67 13.91
CA ASN A 239 -1.34 -11.69 14.73
C ASN A 239 -1.15 -11.08 16.13
N ARG A 240 0.06 -11.15 16.71
CA ARG A 240 0.35 -10.58 18.03
C ARG A 240 0.54 -9.06 18.01
N ALA A 241 0.89 -8.48 16.86
CA ALA A 241 1.05 -7.03 16.73
C ALA A 241 -0.30 -6.26 16.80
N PHE A 242 -1.43 -6.95 16.69
CA PHE A 242 -2.77 -6.37 16.88
C PHE A 242 -3.34 -6.59 18.30
N GLU A 243 -2.63 -7.30 19.17
CA GLU A 243 -3.06 -7.62 20.54
C GLU A 243 -2.35 -6.77 21.62
N SER A 244 -1.50 -5.81 21.24
CA SER A 244 -0.73 -4.93 22.14
C SER A 244 -1.11 -3.46 22.03
#